data_AF-S4N1B0-F1
#
_entry.id   AF-S4N1B0-F1
#
_cell.length_a   1.000
_cell.length_b   1.000
_cell.length_c   1.000
_cell.angle_alpha   90.00
_cell.angle_beta   90.00
_cell.angle_gamma   90.00
#
_symmetry.space_group_name_H-M   'P 1'
#
loop_
_entity.id
_entity.type
_entity.pdbx_description
1 polymer ?
#
loop_
_entity_poly.entity_id
_entity_poly.type
_entity_poly.pdbx_seq_one_letter_code
_entity_poly.pdbx_strand_id
1 'polypeptide(L)'
;MSCDAADVLRALELGDTDTALRLYGGPLLPRSEAPGIEEWRTRLEVAVREAVLASPRPEHALRYGERAPYDAEIHEHALHLLGPDDTRRAIARGRLTTARRD
;
A
#
# COMPACT_ATOMS: atom_id res chain seq x y z
N MET A 1 0.04 -12.22 -13.66
CA MET A 1 -1.10 -12.24 -12.71
C MET A 1 -1.91 -10.98 -12.94
N SER A 2 -3.14 -11.09 -13.43
CA SER A 2 -4.04 -9.95 -13.62
C SER A 2 -4.56 -9.52 -12.26
N CYS A 3 -4.16 -8.34 -11.79
CA CYS A 3 -4.90 -7.65 -10.74
C CYS A 3 -6.23 -7.24 -11.38
N ASP A 4 -7.35 -7.74 -10.86
CA ASP A 4 -8.65 -7.18 -11.24
C ASP A 4 -8.82 -5.87 -10.46
N ALA A 5 -8.45 -4.77 -11.12
CA ALA A 5 -8.53 -3.43 -10.58
C ALA A 5 -9.94 -3.10 -10.05
N ALA A 6 -10.98 -3.62 -10.72
CA ALA A 6 -12.35 -3.38 -10.33
C ALA A 6 -12.70 -4.09 -9.01
N ASP A 7 -12.15 -5.28 -8.77
CA ASP A 7 -12.35 -6.00 -7.52
C ASP A 7 -11.64 -5.32 -6.35
N VAL A 8 -10.44 -4.76 -6.58
CA VAL A 8 -9.76 -3.95 -5.56
C VAL A 8 -10.58 -2.73 -5.20
N LEU A 9 -11.05 -1.96 -6.19
CA LEU A 9 -11.86 -0.77 -5.95
C LEU A 9 -13.17 -1.10 -5.23
N ARG A 10 -13.85 -2.19 -5.62
CA ARG A 10 -15.07 -2.62 -4.96
C ARG A 10 -14.83 -2.99 -3.49
N ALA A 11 -13.72 -3.66 -3.19
CA ALA A 11 -13.35 -3.95 -1.81
C ALA A 11 -13.10 -2.66 -1.02
N LEU A 12 -12.43 -1.67 -1.61
CA LEU A 12 -12.23 -0.35 -0.99
C LEU A 12 -13.55 0.40 -0.75
N GLU A 13 -14.47 0.39 -1.70
CA GLU A 13 -15.81 1.00 -1.57
C GLU A 13 -16.63 0.39 -0.42
N LEU A 14 -16.42 -0.91 -0.15
CA LEU A 14 -17.04 -1.62 0.97
C LEU A 14 -16.28 -1.45 2.30
N GLY A 15 -15.15 -0.71 2.31
CA GLY A 15 -14.28 -0.58 3.47
C GLY A 15 -13.46 -1.83 3.81
N ASP A 16 -13.43 -2.82 2.92
CA ASP A 16 -12.68 -4.07 3.09
C ASP A 16 -11.23 -3.90 2.60
N THR A 17 -10.43 -3.18 3.39
CA THR A 17 -9.00 -2.96 3.11
C THR A 17 -8.20 -4.26 3.07
N ASP A 18 -8.61 -5.30 3.81
CA ASP A 18 -7.90 -6.59 3.82
C ASP A 18 -8.03 -7.30 2.47
N THR A 19 -9.26 -7.41 1.96
CA THR A 19 -9.50 -7.96 0.62
C THR A 19 -8.84 -7.10 -0.45
N ALA A 20 -8.94 -5.77 -0.36
CA ALA A 20 -8.28 -4.87 -1.30
C ALA A 20 -6.77 -5.12 -1.37
N LEU A 21 -6.07 -5.21 -0.23
CA LEU A 21 -4.63 -5.49 -0.18
C LEU A 21 -4.26 -6.90 -0.61
N ARG A 22 -5.15 -7.88 -0.42
CA ARG A 22 -4.95 -9.25 -0.90
C ARG A 22 -5.01 -9.33 -2.43
N LEU A 23 -5.92 -8.58 -3.04
CA LEU A 23 -6.09 -8.51 -4.49
C LEU A 23 -5.05 -7.59 -5.14
N TYR A 24 -4.59 -6.56 -4.42
CA TYR A 24 -3.59 -5.62 -4.90
C TYR A 24 -2.20 -6.29 -5.04
N GLY A 25 -1.90 -6.72 -6.26
CA GLY A 25 -0.62 -7.36 -6.63
C GLY A 25 0.56 -6.40 -6.83
N GLY A 26 0.35 -5.08 -6.67
CA GLY A 26 1.29 -4.03 -7.06
C GLY A 26 0.80 -3.21 -8.27
N PRO A 27 1.65 -2.36 -8.85
CA PRO A 27 1.29 -1.45 -9.93
C PRO A 27 0.63 -2.17 -11.11
N LEU A 28 -0.52 -1.67 -11.58
CA LEU A 28 -1.23 -2.24 -12.71
C LEU A 28 -0.46 -2.06 -14.02
N LEU A 29 -0.16 -3.16 -14.73
CA LEU A 29 0.43 -3.11 -16.08
C LEU A 29 1.60 -2.11 -16.19
N PRO A 30 2.68 -2.22 -15.39
CA PRO A 30 3.69 -1.16 -15.23
C PRO A 30 4.43 -0.77 -16.51
N ARG A 31 4.29 -1.55 -17.59
CA ARG A 31 4.90 -1.32 -18.91
C ARG A 31 3.94 -0.76 -19.96
N SER A 32 2.67 -0.54 -19.61
CA SER A 32 1.69 0.05 -20.52
C SER A 32 1.73 1.57 -20.39
N GLU A 33 1.93 2.23 -21.54
CA GLU A 33 1.95 3.69 -21.71
C GLU A 33 0.63 4.22 -22.32
N ALA A 34 -0.41 3.39 -22.34
CA ALA A 34 -1.72 3.82 -22.83
C ALA A 34 -2.30 4.85 -21.83
N PRO A 35 -2.65 6.09 -22.24
CA PRO A 35 -3.00 7.15 -21.30
C PRO A 35 -4.12 6.77 -20.30
N GLY A 36 -5.15 6.06 -20.77
CA GLY A 36 -6.23 5.59 -19.89
C GLY A 36 -5.75 4.56 -18.85
N ILE A 37 -4.76 3.72 -19.18
CA ILE A 37 -4.21 2.73 -18.24
C ILE A 37 -3.34 3.40 -17.18
N GLU A 38 -2.60 4.45 -17.53
CA GLU A 38 -1.78 5.21 -16.58
C GLU A 38 -2.64 5.97 -15.57
N GLU A 39 -3.70 6.63 -16.03
CA GLU A 39 -4.66 7.32 -15.16
C GLU A 39 -5.32 6.33 -14.18
N TRP A 40 -5.79 5.19 -14.70
CA TRP A 40 -6.39 4.14 -13.87
C TRP A 40 -5.40 3.55 -12.86
N ARG A 41 -4.14 3.32 -13.25
CA ARG A 41 -3.08 2.85 -12.34
C ARG A 41 -2.88 3.84 -11.21
N THR A 42 -2.69 5.12 -11.55
CA THR A 42 -2.44 6.19 -10.57
C THR A 42 -3.60 6.30 -9.60
N ARG A 43 -4.84 6.31 -10.10
CA ARG A 43 -6.04 6.36 -9.27
C ARG A 43 -6.13 5.16 -8.31
N LEU A 44 -5.83 3.96 -8.80
CA LEU A 44 -5.87 2.77 -7.95
C LEU A 44 -4.80 2.81 -6.87
N GLU A 45 -3.57 3.18 -7.21
CA GLU A 45 -2.45 3.30 -6.28
C GLU A 45 -2.77 4.28 -5.16
N VAL A 46 -3.28 5.47 -5.51
CA VAL A 46 -3.72 6.47 -4.52
C VAL A 46 -4.86 5.91 -3.65
N ALA A 47 -5.88 5.28 -4.22
CA ALA A 47 -7.01 4.76 -3.45
C ALA A 47 -6.59 3.68 -2.43
N VAL A 48 -5.71 2.75 -2.82
CA VAL A 48 -5.20 1.71 -1.91
C VAL A 48 -4.34 2.34 -0.82
N ARG A 49 -3.46 3.29 -1.19
CA ARG A 49 -2.61 4.00 -0.25
C ARG A 49 -3.42 4.72 0.83
N GLU A 50 -4.41 5.51 0.43
CA GLU A 50 -5.26 6.27 1.37
C GLU A 50 -6.04 5.33 2.29
N ALA A 51 -6.55 4.20 1.78
CA ALA A 51 -7.23 3.20 2.61
C ALA A 51 -6.29 2.55 3.64
N VAL A 52 -5.01 2.39 3.31
CA VAL A 52 -3.99 1.89 4.25
C VAL A 52 -3.71 2.91 5.34
N LEU A 53 -3.53 4.19 4.98
CA LEU A 53 -3.27 5.27 5.94
C LEU A 53 -4.47 5.54 6.86
N ALA A 54 -5.69 5.37 6.36
CA ALA A 54 -6.90 5.46 7.17
C ALA A 54 -7.09 4.25 8.11
N SER A 55 -6.40 3.14 7.88
CA SER A 55 -6.60 1.91 8.64
C SER A 55 -5.86 1.93 9.97
N PRO A 56 -6.51 1.50 11.07
CA PRO A 56 -5.85 1.35 12.37
C PRO A 56 -5.04 0.04 12.51
N ARG A 57 -4.96 -0.77 11.45
CA ARG A 57 -4.31 -2.10 11.48
C ARG A 57 -2.88 -2.00 10.95
N PRO A 58 -1.83 -2.23 11.77
CA PRO A 58 -0.45 -2.12 11.31
C PRO A 58 -0.12 -3.12 10.18
N GLU A 59 -0.82 -4.25 10.11
CA GLU A 59 -0.65 -5.25 9.05
C GLU A 59 -0.91 -4.67 7.66
N HIS A 60 -1.84 -3.72 7.53
CA HIS A 60 -2.16 -3.09 6.26
C HIS A 60 -0.99 -2.24 5.76
N ALA A 61 -0.43 -1.41 6.64
CA ALA A 61 0.73 -0.58 6.34
C ALA A 61 1.99 -1.42 6.03
N LEU A 62 2.23 -2.48 6.81
CA LEU A 62 3.36 -3.39 6.58
C LEU A 62 3.27 -4.11 5.23
N ARG A 63 2.08 -4.60 4.86
CA ARG A 63 1.84 -5.34 3.61
C ARG A 63 1.87 -4.44 2.38
N TYR A 64 1.32 -3.23 2.48
CA TYR A 64 1.42 -2.24 1.41
C TYR A 64 2.87 -1.75 1.25
N GLY A 65 3.57 -1.49 2.34
CA GLY A 65 4.97 -1.07 2.35
C GLY A 65 5.96 -2.09 1.78
N GLU A 66 5.59 -3.37 1.65
CA GLU A 66 6.37 -4.35 0.85
C GLU A 66 6.38 -4.02 -0.64
N ARG A 67 5.26 -3.48 -1.14
CA ARG A 67 5.05 -3.12 -2.55
C ARG A 67 5.46 -1.68 -2.84
N ALA A 68 5.41 -0.81 -1.82
CA ALA A 68 5.79 0.58 -1.86
C ALA A 68 6.97 0.85 -0.89
N PRO A 69 8.18 0.31 -1.16
CA PRO A 69 9.31 0.42 -0.24
C PRO A 69 9.77 1.87 -0.03
N TYR A 70 9.50 2.76 -0.98
CA TYR A 70 9.91 4.16 -0.96
C TYR A 70 8.84 5.11 -0.40
N ASP A 71 7.67 4.60 0.01
CA ASP A 71 6.61 5.44 0.60
C ASP A 71 6.86 5.63 2.10
N ALA A 72 7.55 6.72 2.45
CA ALA A 72 7.94 7.02 3.83
C ALA A 72 6.74 7.11 4.78
N GLU A 73 5.63 7.72 4.35
CA GLU A 73 4.45 7.94 5.18
C GLU A 73 3.81 6.60 5.60
N ILE A 74 3.79 5.62 4.70
CA ILE A 74 3.28 4.27 5.02
C ILE A 74 4.12 3.60 6.12
N HIS A 75 5.44 3.72 6.06
CA HIS A 75 6.32 3.13 7.07
C HIS A 75 6.25 3.88 8.41
N GLU A 76 6.07 5.19 8.38
CA GLU A 76 5.79 6.01 9.56
C GLU A 76 4.47 5.62 10.22
N HIS A 77 3.41 5.46 9.42
CA HIS A 77 2.10 5.00 9.89
C HIS A 77 2.19 3.63 10.55
N ALA A 78 2.90 2.67 9.93
CA ALA A 78 3.18 1.38 10.55
C ALA A 78 3.86 1.53 11.92
N LEU A 79 4.90 2.38 12.02
CA LEU A 79 5.60 2.63 13.28
C LEU A 79 4.75 3.36 14.33
N HIS A 80 3.78 4.16 13.92
CA HIS A 80 2.83 4.79 14.84
C HIS A 80 1.86 3.77 15.46
N LEU A 81 1.40 2.81 14.66
CA LEU A 81 0.46 1.78 15.09
C LEU A 81 1.12 0.63 15.90
N LEU A 82 2.39 0.34 15.64
CA LEU A 82 3.11 -0.74 16.32
C LEU A 82 3.55 -0.33 17.74
N GLY A 83 3.18 -1.13 18.75
CA GLY A 83 3.65 -0.95 20.13
C GLY A 83 5.19 -1.07 20.27
N PRO A 84 5.80 -0.49 21.31
CA PRO A 84 7.26 -0.32 21.42
C PRO A 84 8.07 -1.62 21.35
N ASP A 85 7.53 -2.73 21.87
CA ASP A 85 8.19 -4.05 21.91
C ASP A 85 7.90 -4.91 20.67
N ASP A 86 7.14 -4.41 19.69
CA ASP A 86 6.81 -5.16 18.49
C ASP A 86 8.04 -5.30 17.57
N THR A 87 8.46 -6.54 17.35
CA THR A 87 9.64 -6.87 16.52
C THR A 87 9.53 -6.37 15.08
N ARG A 88 8.31 -6.22 14.54
CA ARG A 88 8.06 -5.71 13.18
C ARG A 88 8.51 -4.26 13.00
N ARG A 89 8.69 -3.50 14.09
CA ARG A 89 9.25 -2.13 14.06
C ARG A 89 10.63 -2.08 13.42
N ALA A 90 11.45 -3.13 13.57
CA ALA A 90 12.77 -3.19 12.96
C ALA A 90 12.69 -3.13 11.42
N ILE A 91 11.75 -3.88 10.84
CA ILE A 91 11.51 -3.91 9.39
C ILE A 91 10.97 -2.56 8.91
N ALA A 92 9.93 -2.04 9.58
CA ALA A 92 9.32 -0.75 9.21
C ALA A 92 10.35 0.40 9.27
N ARG A 93 11.21 0.41 10.30
CA ARG A 93 12.27 1.42 10.42
C ARG A 93 13.36 1.28 9.37
N GLY A 94 13.72 0.05 9.00
CA GLY A 94 14.64 -0.21 7.88
C GLY A 94 14.11 0.39 6.57
N ARG A 95 12.85 0.11 6.24
CA ARG A 95 12.20 0.65 5.03
C ARG A 95 12.06 2.17 5.08
N LEU A 96 11.65 2.74 6.21
CA LEU A 96 11.58 4.19 6.40
C LEU A 96 12.93 4.88 6.16
N THR A 97 14.01 4.26 6.64
CA THR A 97 15.36 4.80 6.43
C THR A 97 15.74 4.82 4.96
N THR A 98 15.37 3.79 4.20
CA THR A 98 15.56 3.76 2.74
C THR A 98 14.70 4.80 2.05
N ALA A 99 13.40 4.86 2.36
CA ALA A 99 12.45 5.79 1.75
C ALA A 99 12.82 7.27 1.92
N ARG A 100 13.47 7.63 3.03
CA ARG A 100 13.91 9.02 3.30
C ARG A 100 15.23 9.40 2.61
N ARG A 101 15.91 8.47 1.94
CA ARG A 101 17.21 8.70 1.27
C ARG A 101 17.09 8.95 -0.23
N ASP A 102 15.93 8.65 -0.82
CA ASP A 102 15.58 8.96 -2.21
C ASP A 102 14.86 10.31 -2.30
#